data_AF-A0A965FLP4-F1
#
_entry.id   AF-A0A965FLP4-F1
#
_cell.length_a   1.000
_cell.length_b   1.000
_cell.length_c   1.000
_cell.angle_alpha   90.00
_cell.angle_beta   90.00
_cell.angle_gamma   90.00
#
_symmetry.space_group_name_H-M   'P 1'
#
loop_
_entity.id
_entity.type
_entity.pdbx_description
1 polymer ?
#
loop_
_entity_poly.entity_id
_entity_poly.type
_entity_poly.pdbx_seq_one_letter_code
_entity_poly.pdbx_strand_id
1 'polypeptide(L)'
;MSVIKTALLSVSDKTGLVEFARGLAGHGVKMLSTGGTAKLLRDSGIDVTEVSDHTGFPEMLDGRVKTLHPKIHGGILARRDLPAHADAIKQAGIAPIDLVVVNLYPFTQTIARNGCSLEEAIENIDIGGPAMVRSAAKNHAHVAVVTDPADYAEILREMQSANGAVGAPMRFKLAQKAFSHTAAYDGAISNYLTALAADGTRAAFPQRLNLNFEIAQTLRYGENPHQNAAFYRDLEPAPGSLACYKQLQGKELSYNNIADADAAWECVKTFTQPACVIIKHANPCGVAVAADTLAAYKLAFATDPTSAFGGIIAFNRELDAETAQAVSGQFVEVL
;
A
#
# COMPACT_ATOMS: atom_id res chain seq x y z
N MET A 1 -22.70 9.91 13.25
CA MET A 1 -21.76 8.77 13.22
C MET A 1 -22.55 7.52 12.82
N SER A 2 -21.93 6.53 12.17
CA SER A 2 -22.64 5.29 11.79
C SER A 2 -22.28 4.20 12.79
N VAL A 3 -23.26 3.73 13.57
CA VAL A 3 -23.06 2.62 14.51
C VAL A 3 -22.91 1.34 13.70
N ILE A 4 -21.84 0.60 13.94
CA ILE A 4 -21.61 -0.68 13.29
C ILE A 4 -22.49 -1.73 13.98
N LYS A 5 -23.44 -2.30 13.24
CA LYS A 5 -24.33 -3.37 13.72
C LYS A 5 -24.11 -4.68 12.96
N THR A 6 -23.73 -4.58 11.68
CA THR A 6 -23.45 -5.71 10.81
C THR A 6 -22.12 -5.49 10.08
N ALA A 7 -21.24 -6.48 10.14
CA ALA A 7 -19.97 -6.49 9.41
C ALA A 7 -19.90 -7.67 8.44
N LEU A 8 -19.49 -7.42 7.19
CA LEU A 8 -19.20 -8.44 6.20
C LEU A 8 -17.69 -8.60 6.05
N LEU A 9 -17.17 -9.77 6.42
CA LEU A 9 -15.74 -10.10 6.43
C LEU A 9 -15.45 -11.14 5.34
N SER A 10 -14.63 -10.79 4.35
CA SER A 10 -14.22 -11.69 3.26
C SER A 10 -12.79 -11.37 2.88
N VAL A 11 -11.83 -12.03 3.53
CA VAL A 11 -10.39 -11.73 3.40
C VAL A 11 -9.60 -12.95 2.94
N SER A 12 -8.56 -12.68 2.13
CA SER A 12 -7.55 -13.65 1.74
C SER A 12 -6.41 -13.69 2.77
N ASP A 13 -5.87 -12.52 3.12
CA ASP A 13 -4.95 -12.37 4.24
C ASP A 13 -5.75 -12.28 5.56
N LYS A 14 -5.48 -13.23 6.45
CA LYS A 14 -6.17 -13.41 7.72
C LYS A 14 -5.43 -12.77 8.90
N THR A 15 -4.35 -12.04 8.65
CA THR A 15 -3.55 -11.36 9.68
C THR A 15 -4.44 -10.48 10.56
N GLY A 16 -4.40 -10.70 11.88
CA GLY A 16 -5.14 -9.92 12.87
C GLY A 16 -6.67 -10.03 12.81
N LEU A 17 -7.23 -10.89 11.94
CA LEU A 17 -8.67 -10.96 11.70
C LEU A 17 -9.44 -11.43 12.93
N VAL A 18 -8.92 -12.42 13.66
CA VAL A 18 -9.61 -13.02 14.80
C VAL A 18 -9.72 -12.02 15.95
N GLU A 19 -8.64 -11.29 16.23
CA GLU A 19 -8.60 -10.23 17.24
C GLU A 19 -9.57 -9.10 16.86
N PHE A 20 -9.57 -8.71 15.58
CA PHE A 20 -10.47 -7.70 15.08
C PHE A 20 -11.94 -8.12 15.22
N ALA A 21 -12.27 -9.34 14.79
CA ALA A 21 -13.61 -9.90 14.88
C ALA A 21 -14.09 -10.05 16.34
N ARG A 22 -13.21 -10.43 17.28
CA ARG A 22 -13.54 -10.42 18.72
C ARG A 22 -13.87 -9.02 19.22
N GLY A 23 -13.11 -8.01 18.79
CA GLY A 23 -13.40 -6.61 19.10
C GLY A 23 -14.79 -6.19 18.60
N LEU A 24 -15.13 -6.55 17.35
CA LEU A 24 -16.46 -6.31 16.79
C LEU A 24 -17.57 -7.05 17.58
N ALA A 25 -17.36 -8.32 17.92
CA ALA A 25 -18.30 -9.09 18.73
C ALA A 25 -18.55 -8.46 20.11
N GLY A 26 -17.50 -7.91 20.74
CA GLY A 26 -17.59 -7.18 22.01
C GLY A 26 -18.51 -5.94 21.95
N HIS A 27 -18.72 -5.38 20.75
CA HIS A 27 -19.68 -4.31 20.48
C HIS A 27 -21.06 -4.81 20.02
N GLY A 28 -21.31 -6.13 20.03
CA GLY A 28 -22.56 -6.73 19.59
C GLY A 28 -22.76 -6.72 18.08
N VAL A 29 -21.68 -6.59 17.29
CA VAL A 29 -21.73 -6.58 15.83
C VAL A 29 -22.03 -7.99 15.31
N LYS A 30 -23.04 -8.11 14.46
CA LYS A 30 -23.36 -9.35 13.73
C LYS A 30 -22.38 -9.53 12.58
N MET A 31 -21.83 -10.72 12.44
CA MET A 31 -20.85 -11.01 11.39
C MET A 31 -21.45 -11.84 10.27
N LEU A 32 -21.20 -11.39 9.05
CA LEU A 32 -21.39 -12.13 7.80
C LEU A 32 -20.02 -12.48 7.25
N SER A 33 -19.84 -13.69 6.71
CA SER A 33 -18.56 -14.07 6.12
C SER A 33 -18.67 -15.13 5.04
N THR A 34 -17.59 -15.36 4.30
CA THR A 34 -17.51 -16.30 3.18
C THR A 34 -16.54 -17.44 3.48
N GLY A 35 -16.91 -18.66 3.08
CA GLY A 35 -16.05 -19.85 3.00
C GLY A 35 -14.98 -19.97 4.09
N GLY A 36 -13.70 -19.86 3.67
CA GLY A 36 -12.55 -20.02 4.57
C GLY A 36 -12.39 -18.93 5.65
N THR A 37 -13.00 -17.75 5.47
CA THR A 37 -13.05 -16.70 6.49
C THR A 37 -14.08 -17.06 7.57
N ALA A 38 -15.28 -17.49 7.15
CA ALA A 38 -16.34 -17.93 8.06
C ALA A 38 -15.87 -19.12 8.92
N LYS A 39 -15.20 -20.10 8.30
CA LYS A 39 -14.62 -21.24 9.01
C LYS A 39 -13.64 -20.81 10.11
N LEU A 40 -12.68 -19.93 9.80
CA LEU A 40 -11.71 -19.44 10.78
C LEU A 40 -12.40 -18.76 11.98
N LEU A 41 -13.41 -17.94 11.72
CA LEU A 41 -14.16 -17.25 12.78
C LEU A 41 -14.92 -18.24 13.67
N ARG A 42 -15.61 -19.22 13.06
CA ARG A 42 -16.32 -20.29 13.79
C ARG A 42 -15.36 -21.13 14.65
N ASP A 43 -14.24 -21.56 14.07
CA ASP A 43 -13.21 -22.34 14.77
C ASP A 43 -12.59 -21.53 15.94
N SER A 44 -12.65 -20.21 15.88
CA SER A 44 -12.20 -19.29 16.94
C SER A 44 -13.29 -18.97 17.99
N GLY A 45 -14.47 -19.60 17.91
CA GLY A 45 -15.58 -19.39 18.83
C GLY A 45 -16.38 -18.11 18.59
N ILE A 46 -16.29 -17.52 17.41
CA ILE A 46 -16.99 -16.29 17.04
C ILE A 46 -18.25 -16.66 16.24
N ASP A 47 -19.40 -16.13 16.66
CA ASP A 47 -20.65 -16.30 15.93
C ASP A 47 -20.60 -15.56 14.59
N VAL A 48 -20.90 -16.27 13.51
CA VAL A 48 -20.84 -15.75 12.15
C VAL A 48 -21.86 -16.48 11.27
N THR A 49 -22.59 -15.71 10.48
CA THR A 49 -23.51 -16.24 9.47
C THR A 49 -22.79 -16.32 8.12
N GLU A 50 -22.92 -17.44 7.41
CA GLU A 50 -22.38 -17.52 6.06
C GLU A 50 -23.18 -16.65 5.08
N VAL A 51 -22.50 -16.10 4.08
CA VAL A 51 -23.14 -15.33 3.01
C VAL A 51 -24.16 -16.17 2.23
N SER A 52 -23.89 -17.46 2.03
CA SER A 52 -24.83 -18.41 1.42
C SER A 52 -26.15 -18.49 2.20
N ASP A 53 -26.08 -18.63 3.53
CA ASP A 53 -27.26 -18.65 4.40
C ASP A 53 -27.99 -17.30 4.41
N HIS A 54 -27.25 -16.20 4.45
CA HIS A 54 -27.82 -14.86 4.42
C HIS A 54 -28.55 -14.57 3.10
N THR A 55 -27.96 -15.00 1.98
CA THR A 55 -28.51 -14.75 0.65
C THR A 55 -29.62 -15.74 0.29
N GLY A 56 -29.51 -16.98 0.76
CA GLY A 56 -30.29 -18.12 0.29
C GLY A 56 -29.78 -18.67 -1.05
N PHE A 57 -28.57 -18.29 -1.47
CA PHE A 57 -27.98 -18.70 -2.74
C PHE A 57 -26.65 -19.43 -2.49
N PRO A 58 -26.45 -20.65 -3.03
CA PRO A 58 -25.22 -21.39 -2.80
C PRO A 58 -24.04 -20.75 -3.56
N GLU A 59 -22.82 -21.06 -3.12
CA GLU A 59 -21.62 -20.74 -3.88
C GLU A 59 -21.60 -21.51 -5.21
N MET A 60 -21.28 -20.84 -6.32
CA MET A 60 -21.28 -21.42 -7.66
C MET A 60 -19.99 -21.11 -8.42
N LEU A 61 -19.70 -21.95 -9.44
CA LEU A 61 -18.58 -21.79 -10.37
C LEU A 61 -17.23 -21.72 -9.64
N ASP A 62 -16.97 -22.70 -8.78
CA ASP A 62 -15.74 -22.81 -7.99
C ASP A 62 -15.42 -21.56 -7.16
N GLY A 63 -16.47 -20.91 -6.65
CA GLY A 63 -16.36 -19.73 -5.79
C GLY A 63 -16.25 -18.39 -6.51
N ARG A 64 -16.32 -18.39 -7.84
CA ARG A 64 -16.38 -17.17 -8.67
C ARG A 64 -17.64 -16.35 -8.38
N VAL A 65 -18.75 -17.00 -8.03
CA VAL A 65 -20.03 -16.34 -7.74
C VAL A 65 -20.49 -16.71 -6.33
N LYS A 66 -20.11 -15.87 -5.36
CA LYS A 66 -20.48 -15.99 -3.94
C LYS A 66 -21.15 -14.74 -3.37
N THR A 67 -20.60 -13.56 -3.64
CA THR A 67 -21.05 -12.29 -3.04
C THR A 67 -21.71 -11.32 -4.01
N LEU A 68 -21.71 -11.66 -5.32
CA LEU A 68 -22.36 -10.90 -6.39
C LEU A 68 -23.89 -11.08 -6.34
N HIS A 69 -24.50 -10.65 -5.23
CA HIS A 69 -25.91 -10.86 -4.95
C HIS A 69 -26.59 -9.56 -4.46
N PRO A 70 -27.84 -9.28 -4.86
CA PRO A 70 -28.56 -8.06 -4.45
C PRO A 70 -28.71 -7.88 -2.94
N LYS A 71 -28.85 -8.96 -2.16
CA LYS A 71 -28.88 -8.86 -0.68
C LYS A 71 -27.57 -8.32 -0.10
N ILE A 72 -26.42 -8.62 -0.73
CA ILE A 72 -25.12 -8.10 -0.29
C ILE A 72 -24.96 -6.65 -0.76
N HIS A 73 -25.02 -6.43 -2.07
CA HIS A 73 -24.79 -5.09 -2.63
C HIS A 73 -25.89 -4.09 -2.26
N GLY A 74 -27.14 -4.52 -2.13
CA GLY A 74 -28.23 -3.69 -1.63
C GLY A 74 -28.06 -3.30 -0.16
N GLY A 75 -27.57 -4.24 0.68
CA GLY A 75 -27.23 -3.96 2.07
C GLY A 75 -26.09 -2.96 2.22
N ILE A 76 -25.15 -2.95 1.27
CA ILE A 76 -24.01 -2.02 1.23
C ILE A 76 -24.39 -0.67 0.60
N LEU A 77 -25.10 -0.65 -0.54
CA LEU A 77 -25.30 0.54 -1.37
C LEU A 77 -26.52 1.38 -1.00
N ALA A 78 -27.43 0.86 -0.20
CA ALA A 78 -28.61 1.61 0.19
C ALA A 78 -28.23 2.86 0.98
N ARG A 79 -28.71 4.01 0.50
CA ARG A 79 -28.61 5.28 1.19
C ARG A 79 -29.64 5.31 2.30
N ARG A 80 -29.18 5.45 3.53
CA ARG A 80 -30.04 5.37 4.73
C ARG A 80 -30.73 6.69 5.05
N ASP A 81 -30.21 7.77 4.48
CA ASP A 81 -30.73 9.13 4.55
C ASP A 81 -31.81 9.42 3.50
N LEU A 82 -32.05 8.48 2.57
CA LEU A 82 -33.04 8.62 1.50
C LEU A 82 -34.21 7.65 1.73
N PRO A 83 -35.42 8.13 2.12
CA PRO A 83 -36.55 7.27 2.47
C PRO A 83 -36.88 6.21 1.40
N ALA A 84 -36.83 6.59 0.12
CA ALA A 84 -37.09 5.66 -0.98
C ALA A 84 -36.14 4.44 -1.01
N HIS A 85 -34.87 4.62 -0.64
CA HIS A 85 -33.91 3.52 -0.56
C HIS A 85 -34.14 2.66 0.69
N ALA A 86 -34.43 3.30 1.83
CA ALA A 86 -34.72 2.60 3.09
C ALA A 86 -35.98 1.71 2.96
N ASP A 87 -37.02 2.21 2.31
CA ASP A 87 -38.25 1.47 2.05
C ASP A 87 -38.01 0.31 1.07
N ALA A 88 -37.26 0.55 0.00
CA ALA A 88 -36.94 -0.48 -1.00
C ALA A 88 -36.19 -1.68 -0.39
N ILE A 89 -35.15 -1.44 0.41
CA ILE A 89 -34.41 -2.55 1.05
C ILE A 89 -35.27 -3.29 2.09
N LYS A 90 -36.13 -2.57 2.81
CA LYS A 90 -37.05 -3.17 3.79
C LYS A 90 -38.06 -4.09 3.10
N GLN A 91 -38.69 -3.62 2.02
CA GLN A 91 -39.65 -4.41 1.23
C GLN A 91 -38.98 -5.64 0.60
N ALA A 92 -37.73 -5.50 0.15
CA ALA A 92 -36.96 -6.60 -0.42
C ALA A 92 -36.35 -7.56 0.63
N GLY A 93 -36.54 -7.31 1.93
CA GLY A 93 -35.96 -8.13 3.00
C GLY A 93 -34.42 -8.07 3.04
N ILE A 94 -33.83 -6.95 2.63
CA ILE A 94 -32.38 -6.72 2.57
C ILE A 94 -31.94 -6.00 3.84
N ALA A 95 -31.07 -6.64 4.62
CA ALA A 95 -30.50 -6.04 5.83
C ALA A 95 -29.33 -5.10 5.48
N PRO A 96 -29.21 -3.93 6.12
CA PRO A 96 -28.04 -3.06 5.97
C PRO A 96 -26.74 -3.72 6.45
N ILE A 97 -25.64 -3.39 5.76
CA ILE A 97 -24.26 -3.73 6.15
C ILE A 97 -23.54 -2.43 6.47
N ASP A 98 -22.90 -2.35 7.64
CA ASP A 98 -22.27 -1.13 8.17
C ASP A 98 -20.75 -1.11 7.99
N LEU A 99 -20.14 -2.29 7.99
CA LEU A 99 -18.71 -2.48 7.84
C LEU A 99 -18.45 -3.58 6.80
N VAL A 100 -17.56 -3.31 5.86
CA VAL A 100 -17.09 -4.29 4.86
C VAL A 100 -15.59 -4.43 5.01
N VAL A 101 -15.11 -5.63 5.34
CA VAL A 101 -13.68 -5.93 5.52
C VAL A 101 -13.28 -6.93 4.46
N VAL A 102 -12.51 -6.47 3.48
CA VAL A 102 -12.12 -7.22 2.29
C VAL A 102 -10.71 -6.85 1.88
N ASN A 103 -9.80 -7.82 1.89
CA ASN A 103 -8.56 -7.73 1.14
C ASN A 103 -8.61 -8.73 -0.02
N LEU A 104 -8.05 -8.33 -1.16
CA LEU A 104 -8.22 -9.02 -2.43
C LEU A 104 -7.35 -10.26 -2.52
N TYR A 105 -7.60 -11.10 -3.53
CA TYR A 105 -6.72 -12.22 -3.84
C TYR A 105 -5.31 -11.68 -4.16
N PRO A 106 -4.24 -12.41 -3.76
CA PRO A 106 -2.88 -11.91 -3.86
C PRO A 106 -2.32 -11.99 -5.29
N PHE A 107 -2.97 -11.32 -6.25
CA PHE A 107 -2.64 -11.39 -7.67
C PHE A 107 -1.18 -11.02 -7.95
N THR A 108 -0.69 -9.91 -7.38
CA THR A 108 0.70 -9.44 -7.53
C THR A 108 1.70 -10.49 -7.04
N GLN A 109 1.44 -11.12 -5.90
CA GLN A 109 2.28 -12.19 -5.35
C GLN A 109 2.22 -13.45 -6.23
N THR A 110 1.04 -13.77 -6.78
CA THR A 110 0.87 -14.89 -7.71
C THR A 110 1.68 -14.71 -8.98
N ILE A 111 1.62 -13.56 -9.64
CA ILE A 111 2.36 -13.31 -10.90
C ILE A 111 3.86 -13.07 -10.70
N ALA A 112 4.29 -12.84 -9.46
CA ALA A 112 5.71 -12.74 -9.09
C ALA A 112 6.37 -14.12 -8.90
N ARG A 113 5.59 -15.21 -8.75
CA ARG A 113 6.13 -16.56 -8.63
C ARG A 113 6.72 -17.03 -9.96
N ASN A 114 7.94 -17.58 -9.90
CA ASN A 114 8.59 -18.19 -11.05
C ASN A 114 7.71 -19.32 -11.61
N GLY A 115 7.40 -19.25 -12.91
CA GLY A 115 6.60 -20.27 -13.60
C GLY A 115 5.07 -20.16 -13.44
N CYS A 116 4.56 -19.05 -12.89
CA CYS A 116 3.12 -18.77 -12.87
C CYS A 116 2.53 -18.82 -14.28
N SER A 117 1.53 -19.68 -14.49
CA SER A 117 0.85 -19.82 -15.78
C SER A 117 -0.21 -18.72 -15.98
N LEU A 118 -0.65 -18.52 -17.23
CA LEU A 118 -1.73 -17.60 -17.52
C LEU A 118 -3.03 -18.04 -16.81
N GLU A 119 -3.33 -19.34 -16.82
CA GLU A 119 -4.51 -19.89 -16.15
C GLU A 119 -4.47 -19.61 -14.65
N GLU A 120 -3.32 -19.83 -13.99
CA GLU A 120 -3.15 -19.53 -12.58
C GLU A 120 -3.34 -18.03 -12.29
N ALA A 121 -2.80 -17.16 -13.13
CA ALA A 121 -3.01 -15.72 -13.00
C ALA A 121 -4.49 -15.34 -13.16
N ILE A 122 -5.19 -15.90 -14.16
CA ILE A 122 -6.61 -15.63 -14.42
C ILE A 122 -7.50 -16.09 -13.25
N GLU A 123 -7.25 -17.27 -12.66
CA GLU A 123 -8.02 -17.74 -11.49
C GLU A 123 -7.79 -16.87 -10.23
N ASN A 124 -6.66 -16.15 -10.17
CA ASN A 124 -6.35 -15.25 -9.07
C ASN A 124 -6.90 -13.82 -9.28
N ILE A 125 -7.66 -13.56 -10.34
CA ILE A 125 -8.38 -12.31 -10.54
C ILE A 125 -9.68 -12.35 -9.73
N ASP A 126 -9.75 -11.54 -8.68
CA ASP A 126 -10.92 -11.41 -7.82
C ASP A 126 -11.97 -10.50 -8.48
N ILE A 127 -13.21 -10.97 -8.54
CA ILE A 127 -14.36 -10.21 -9.07
C ILE A 127 -15.23 -9.69 -7.92
N GLY A 128 -15.54 -10.56 -6.95
CA GLY A 128 -16.44 -10.23 -5.84
C GLY A 128 -15.82 -9.24 -4.87
N GLY A 129 -14.53 -9.40 -4.57
CA GLY A 129 -13.78 -8.50 -3.69
C GLY A 129 -13.82 -7.05 -4.15
N PRO A 130 -13.32 -6.71 -5.35
CA PRO A 130 -13.35 -5.34 -5.85
C PRO A 130 -14.76 -4.78 -5.97
N ALA A 131 -15.75 -5.60 -6.34
CA ALA A 131 -17.14 -5.17 -6.41
C ALA A 131 -17.67 -4.73 -5.02
N MET A 132 -17.40 -5.49 -3.96
CA MET A 132 -17.79 -5.15 -2.59
C MET A 132 -17.03 -3.93 -2.07
N VAL A 133 -15.71 -3.88 -2.26
CA VAL A 133 -14.85 -2.75 -1.86
C VAL A 133 -15.35 -1.45 -2.48
N ARG A 134 -15.56 -1.42 -3.80
CA ARG A 134 -16.07 -0.24 -4.51
C ARG A 134 -17.48 0.14 -4.10
N SER A 135 -18.35 -0.85 -3.83
CA SER A 135 -19.70 -0.59 -3.34
C SER A 135 -19.71 0.10 -1.99
N ALA A 136 -18.88 -0.39 -1.05
CA ALA A 136 -18.77 0.16 0.29
C ALA A 136 -18.11 1.55 0.28
N ALA A 137 -17.01 1.70 -0.48
CA ALA A 137 -16.33 2.99 -0.65
C ALA A 137 -17.24 4.06 -1.27
N LYS A 138 -18.05 3.69 -2.29
CA LYS A 138 -19.05 4.59 -2.88
C LYS A 138 -20.08 5.08 -1.85
N ASN A 139 -20.48 4.21 -0.92
CA ASN A 139 -21.47 4.54 0.11
C ASN A 139 -20.84 4.89 1.47
N HIS A 140 -19.64 5.48 1.47
CA HIS A 140 -18.89 5.81 2.69
C HIS A 140 -19.64 6.74 3.66
N ALA A 141 -20.68 7.44 3.20
CA ALA A 141 -21.58 8.20 4.07
C ALA A 141 -22.21 7.30 5.16
N HIS A 142 -22.43 6.02 4.86
CA HIS A 142 -23.13 5.06 5.71
C HIS A 142 -22.30 3.82 6.08
N VAL A 143 -21.35 3.42 5.24
CA VAL A 143 -20.59 2.17 5.35
C VAL A 143 -19.10 2.43 5.51
N ALA A 144 -18.46 1.77 6.47
CA ALA A 144 -17.00 1.73 6.58
C ALA A 144 -16.45 0.58 5.73
N VAL A 145 -15.34 0.80 5.02
CA VAL A 145 -14.67 -0.22 4.20
C VAL A 145 -13.24 -0.40 4.66
N VAL A 146 -12.77 -1.62 4.82
CA VAL A 146 -11.41 -1.90 5.31
C VAL A 146 -10.75 -2.86 4.36
N THR A 147 -9.59 -2.44 3.82
CA THR A 147 -8.84 -3.20 2.82
C THR A 147 -7.47 -3.68 3.34
N ASP A 148 -7.08 -3.25 4.53
CA ASP A 148 -5.75 -3.49 5.10
C ASP A 148 -5.87 -3.80 6.60
N PRO A 149 -5.30 -4.92 7.08
CA PRO A 149 -5.24 -5.26 8.50
C PRO A 149 -4.63 -4.18 9.40
N ALA A 150 -3.75 -3.31 8.88
CA ALA A 150 -3.14 -2.23 9.66
C ALA A 150 -4.17 -1.24 10.23
N ASP A 151 -5.35 -1.12 9.61
CA ASP A 151 -6.40 -0.20 10.05
C ASP A 151 -7.26 -0.77 11.20
N TYR A 152 -7.19 -2.08 11.47
CA TYR A 152 -8.07 -2.76 12.45
C TYR A 152 -8.02 -2.14 13.83
N ALA A 153 -6.82 -1.83 14.33
CA ALA A 153 -6.61 -1.28 15.66
C ALA A 153 -7.10 0.18 15.78
N GLU A 154 -7.01 0.98 14.72
CA GLU A 154 -7.55 2.35 14.71
C GLU A 154 -9.08 2.34 14.75
N ILE A 155 -9.70 1.45 13.97
CA ILE A 155 -11.17 1.31 13.91
C ILE A 155 -11.75 0.87 15.24
N LEU A 156 -11.16 -0.15 15.89
CA LEU A 156 -11.64 -0.62 17.20
C LEU A 156 -11.51 0.48 18.27
N ARG A 157 -10.41 1.24 18.27
CA ARG A 157 -10.24 2.37 19.20
C ARG A 157 -11.31 3.44 18.99
N GLU A 158 -11.60 3.78 17.74
CA GLU A 158 -12.66 4.75 17.43
C GLU A 158 -14.03 4.22 17.87
N MET A 159 -14.38 2.97 17.54
CA MET A 159 -15.62 2.32 17.99
C MET A 159 -15.77 2.32 19.51
N GLN A 160 -14.69 2.02 20.23
CA GLN A 160 -14.69 2.05 21.70
C GLN A 160 -15.01 3.45 22.24
N SER A 161 -14.44 4.50 21.64
CA SER A 161 -14.68 5.89 22.04
C SER A 161 -16.06 6.44 21.64
N ALA A 162 -16.67 5.86 20.61
CA ALA A 162 -17.89 6.37 19.98
C ALA A 162 -19.08 5.40 20.09
N ASN A 163 -19.10 4.58 21.15
CA ASN A 163 -20.19 3.63 21.45
C ASN A 163 -20.56 2.71 20.26
N GLY A 164 -19.54 2.10 19.66
CA GLY A 164 -19.66 1.19 18.52
C GLY A 164 -19.77 1.89 17.15
N ALA A 165 -19.65 3.22 17.09
CA ALA A 165 -19.71 3.97 15.84
C ALA A 165 -18.35 4.26 15.23
N VAL A 166 -18.33 4.40 13.90
CA VAL A 166 -17.20 4.98 13.16
C VAL A 166 -17.61 6.37 12.67
N GLY A 167 -16.70 7.34 12.71
CA GLY A 167 -16.90 8.72 12.28
C GLY A 167 -16.91 8.89 10.77
N ALA A 168 -17.52 9.97 10.29
CA ALA A 168 -17.48 10.31 8.86
C ALA A 168 -16.06 10.55 8.32
N PRO A 169 -15.14 11.21 9.07
CA PRO A 169 -13.75 11.38 8.63
C PRO A 169 -13.04 10.05 8.39
N MET A 170 -13.15 9.10 9.34
CA MET A 170 -12.54 7.77 9.19
C MET A 170 -13.14 7.00 8.02
N ARG A 171 -14.47 6.99 7.87
CA ARG A 171 -15.11 6.32 6.71
C ARG A 171 -14.65 6.90 5.38
N PHE A 172 -14.45 8.22 5.30
CA PHE A 172 -13.95 8.85 4.08
C PHE A 172 -12.47 8.52 3.80
N LYS A 173 -11.61 8.58 4.82
CA LYS A 173 -10.20 8.12 4.75
C LYS A 173 -10.12 6.68 4.23
N LEU A 174 -10.92 5.80 4.81
CA LEU A 174 -11.04 4.40 4.41
C LEU A 174 -11.53 4.22 2.98
N ALA A 175 -12.49 5.03 2.52
CA ALA A 175 -12.97 5.00 1.14
C ALA A 175 -11.91 5.47 0.12
N GLN A 176 -11.12 6.49 0.47
CA GLN A 176 -9.97 6.93 -0.34
C GLN A 176 -8.96 5.79 -0.48
N LYS A 177 -8.60 5.14 0.62
CA LYS A 177 -7.71 3.97 0.63
C LYS A 177 -8.27 2.82 -0.19
N ALA A 178 -9.56 2.51 -0.06
CA ALA A 178 -10.22 1.45 -0.81
C ALA A 178 -10.20 1.66 -2.33
N PHE A 179 -10.48 2.88 -2.81
CA PHE A 179 -10.40 3.16 -4.25
C PHE A 179 -8.96 3.11 -4.78
N SER A 180 -7.99 3.61 -4.01
CA SER A 180 -6.56 3.48 -4.35
C SER A 180 -6.13 2.01 -4.42
N HIS A 181 -6.56 1.18 -3.46
CA HIS A 181 -6.29 -0.26 -3.45
C HIS A 181 -6.83 -0.95 -4.72
N THR A 182 -8.07 -0.67 -5.12
CA THR A 182 -8.63 -1.25 -6.35
C THR A 182 -7.97 -0.71 -7.63
N ALA A 183 -7.52 0.54 -7.65
CA ALA A 183 -6.79 1.10 -8.79
C ALA A 183 -5.42 0.42 -8.96
N ALA A 184 -4.72 0.15 -7.85
CA ALA A 184 -3.47 -0.59 -7.86
C ALA A 184 -3.67 -2.04 -8.33
N TYR A 185 -4.73 -2.70 -7.85
CA TYR A 185 -5.09 -4.06 -8.24
C TYR A 185 -5.38 -4.19 -9.75
N ASP A 186 -6.27 -3.36 -10.28
CA ASP A 186 -6.62 -3.38 -11.71
C ASP A 186 -5.43 -2.97 -12.58
N GLY A 187 -4.59 -2.04 -12.10
CA GLY A 187 -3.34 -1.66 -12.75
C GLY A 187 -2.36 -2.82 -12.87
N ALA A 188 -2.21 -3.63 -11.81
CA ALA A 188 -1.37 -4.82 -11.83
C ALA A 188 -1.87 -5.88 -12.82
N ILE A 189 -3.19 -6.12 -12.86
CA ILE A 189 -3.81 -7.02 -13.85
C ILE A 189 -3.55 -6.53 -15.27
N SER A 190 -3.78 -5.24 -15.52
CA SER A 190 -3.56 -4.63 -16.84
C SER A 190 -2.10 -4.72 -17.27
N ASN A 191 -1.16 -4.42 -16.38
CA ASN A 191 0.28 -4.52 -16.66
C ASN A 191 0.68 -5.97 -16.97
N TYR A 192 0.16 -6.95 -16.24
CA TYR A 192 0.46 -8.35 -16.49
C TYR A 192 -0.08 -8.81 -17.84
N LEU A 193 -1.38 -8.62 -18.10
CA LEU A 193 -2.02 -9.13 -19.32
C LEU A 193 -1.50 -8.45 -20.59
N THR A 194 -1.22 -7.16 -20.53
CA THR A 194 -0.70 -6.42 -21.70
C THR A 194 0.79 -6.60 -21.94
N ALA A 195 1.49 -7.33 -21.06
CA ALA A 195 2.84 -7.81 -21.29
C ALA A 195 2.88 -9.17 -21.98
N LEU A 196 1.76 -9.89 -22.10
CA LEU A 196 1.72 -11.20 -22.74
C LEU A 196 1.54 -11.07 -24.25
N ALA A 197 2.36 -11.80 -25.01
CA ALA A 197 2.20 -12.00 -26.44
C ALA A 197 1.20 -13.13 -26.74
N ALA A 198 0.79 -13.26 -28.01
CA ALA A 198 -0.20 -14.25 -28.44
C ALA A 198 0.27 -15.71 -28.24
N ASP A 199 1.57 -15.94 -28.17
CA ASP A 199 2.18 -17.25 -27.89
C ASP A 199 2.39 -17.53 -26.39
N GLY A 200 1.92 -16.64 -25.51
CA GLY A 200 2.03 -16.76 -24.05
C GLY A 200 3.37 -16.28 -23.49
N THR A 201 4.31 -15.82 -24.33
CA THR A 201 5.56 -15.22 -23.83
C THR A 201 5.32 -13.85 -23.20
N ARG A 202 6.09 -13.52 -22.15
CA ARG A 202 5.98 -12.24 -21.44
C ARG A 202 7.08 -11.27 -21.91
N ALA A 203 6.66 -10.15 -22.49
CA ALA A 203 7.54 -9.04 -22.82
C ALA A 203 8.06 -8.32 -21.55
N ALA A 204 9.23 -7.71 -21.65
CA ALA A 204 9.82 -6.92 -20.56
C ALA A 204 8.98 -5.71 -20.18
N PHE A 205 8.30 -5.10 -21.16
CA PHE A 205 7.45 -3.93 -20.97
C PHE A 205 6.02 -4.21 -21.45
N PRO A 206 5.00 -3.85 -20.67
CA PRO A 206 3.61 -4.01 -21.09
C PRO A 206 3.22 -2.97 -22.16
N GLN A 207 2.25 -3.31 -23.01
CA GLN A 207 1.68 -2.35 -23.96
C GLN A 207 0.96 -1.19 -23.27
N ARG A 208 0.45 -1.41 -22.05
CA ARG A 208 -0.06 -0.35 -21.18
C ARG A 208 0.61 -0.42 -19.82
N LEU A 209 1.20 0.70 -19.41
CA LEU A 209 1.86 0.83 -18.12
C LEU A 209 0.99 1.64 -17.16
N ASN A 210 0.61 1.02 -16.03
CA ASN A 210 -0.09 1.65 -14.92
C ASN A 210 0.85 1.64 -13.71
N LEU A 211 1.13 2.81 -13.14
CA LEU A 211 2.02 2.98 -11.99
C LEU A 211 1.23 3.51 -10.80
N ASN A 212 1.57 3.06 -9.59
CA ASN A 212 0.94 3.49 -8.35
C ASN A 212 2.03 3.81 -7.33
N PHE A 213 1.94 5.00 -6.75
CA PHE A 213 2.91 5.50 -5.79
C PHE A 213 2.20 6.11 -4.58
N GLU A 214 2.87 6.10 -3.45
CA GLU A 214 2.45 6.82 -2.26
C GLU A 214 3.37 8.00 -1.98
N ILE A 215 2.80 9.08 -1.42
CA ILE A 215 3.58 10.24 -1.04
C ILE A 215 4.44 9.88 0.19
N ALA A 216 5.75 10.01 0.05
CA ALA A 216 6.70 9.85 1.15
C ALA A 216 6.89 11.17 1.90
N GLN A 217 7.02 12.27 1.17
CA GLN A 217 7.08 13.63 1.73
C GLN A 217 6.69 14.70 0.71
N THR A 218 6.08 15.79 1.18
CA THR A 218 6.03 17.04 0.40
C THR A 218 7.39 17.70 0.43
N LEU A 219 7.76 18.44 -0.61
CA LEU A 219 9.02 19.17 -0.65
C LEU A 219 8.76 20.68 -0.60
N ARG A 220 9.70 21.42 -0.01
CA ARG A 220 9.59 22.90 0.10
C ARG A 220 9.41 23.57 -1.26
N TYR A 221 10.09 23.05 -2.28
CA TYR A 221 10.00 23.45 -3.67
C TYR A 221 10.63 22.34 -4.56
N GLY A 222 10.49 22.47 -5.87
CA GLY A 222 11.09 21.59 -6.87
C GLY A 222 12.57 21.87 -7.10
N GLU A 223 13.04 21.78 -8.33
CA GLU A 223 14.44 22.09 -8.67
C GLU A 223 14.77 23.55 -8.37
N ASN A 224 13.78 24.45 -8.50
CA ASN A 224 13.87 25.88 -8.24
C ASN A 224 12.75 26.35 -7.28
N PRO A 225 12.96 27.46 -6.52
CA PRO A 225 12.03 27.91 -5.48
C PRO A 225 10.58 28.20 -5.90
N HIS A 226 10.33 28.47 -7.18
CA HIS A 226 9.00 28.79 -7.70
C HIS A 226 8.19 27.54 -8.12
N GLN A 227 8.78 26.35 -8.03
CA GLN A 227 8.17 25.09 -8.44
C GLN A 227 7.67 24.33 -7.21
N ASN A 228 6.49 23.71 -7.30
CA ASN A 228 6.02 22.78 -6.27
C ASN A 228 6.61 21.39 -6.50
N ALA A 229 6.88 20.62 -5.44
CA ALA A 229 7.31 19.24 -5.57
C ALA A 229 6.91 18.37 -4.38
N ALA A 230 6.92 17.05 -4.61
CA ALA A 230 6.72 16.02 -3.61
C ALA A 230 7.51 14.78 -4.02
N PHE A 231 7.99 14.04 -3.04
CA PHE A 231 8.65 12.76 -3.23
C PHE A 231 7.63 11.63 -3.05
N TYR A 232 7.49 10.83 -4.09
CA TYR A 232 6.65 9.64 -4.11
C TYR A 232 7.52 8.39 -4.18
N ARG A 233 7.05 7.29 -3.59
CA ARG A 233 7.71 5.98 -3.66
C ARG A 233 6.73 4.92 -4.12
N ASP A 234 7.26 3.84 -4.70
CA ASP A 234 6.47 2.65 -4.99
C ASP A 234 5.79 2.13 -3.72
N LEU A 235 4.64 1.47 -3.87
CA LEU A 235 3.95 0.83 -2.74
C LEU A 235 4.80 -0.27 -2.09
N GLU A 236 5.63 -0.94 -2.90
CA GLU A 236 6.63 -1.91 -2.48
C GLU A 236 7.98 -1.49 -3.09
N PRO A 237 8.73 -0.57 -2.45
CA PRO A 237 9.98 -0.08 -3.00
C PRO A 237 11.02 -1.19 -3.17
N ALA A 238 11.81 -1.10 -4.25
CA ALA A 238 12.89 -2.04 -4.49
C ALA A 238 13.90 -2.02 -3.32
N PRO A 239 14.33 -3.19 -2.80
CA PRO A 239 15.33 -3.26 -1.75
C PRO A 239 16.62 -2.52 -2.14
N GLY A 240 17.11 -1.67 -1.24
CA GLY A 240 18.33 -0.89 -1.46
C GLY A 240 18.19 0.27 -2.45
N SER A 241 16.96 0.66 -2.82
CA SER A 241 16.71 1.94 -3.51
C SER A 241 16.74 3.11 -2.52
N LEU A 242 16.99 4.33 -3.02
CA LEU A 242 16.94 5.53 -2.20
C LEU A 242 15.54 5.73 -1.58
N ALA A 243 14.47 5.26 -2.22
CA ALA A 243 13.09 5.38 -1.73
C ALA A 243 12.85 4.84 -0.30
N CYS A 244 13.76 4.01 0.21
CA CYS A 244 13.73 3.46 1.57
C CYS A 244 14.60 4.23 2.58
N TYR A 245 15.13 5.41 2.26
CA TYR A 245 16.03 6.12 3.16
C TYR A 245 15.35 6.46 4.50
N LYS A 246 16.16 6.50 5.56
CA LYS A 246 15.76 7.03 6.87
C LYS A 246 16.65 8.20 7.21
N GLN A 247 16.05 9.38 7.32
CA GLN A 247 16.79 10.56 7.76
C GLN A 247 17.08 10.47 9.26
N LEU A 248 18.37 10.43 9.62
CA LEU A 248 18.82 10.34 11.02
C LEU A 248 19.04 11.71 11.68
N GLN A 249 19.48 12.70 10.90
CA GLN A 249 19.62 14.09 11.33
C GLN A 249 19.44 15.09 10.19
N GLY A 250 19.56 16.38 10.51
CA GLY A 250 19.59 17.46 9.53
C GLY A 250 18.22 18.08 9.25
N LYS A 251 18.21 19.05 8.33
CA LYS A 251 17.00 19.70 7.81
C LYS A 251 16.30 18.78 6.81
N GLU A 252 15.02 19.02 6.55
CA GLU A 252 14.25 18.37 5.48
C GLU A 252 15.00 18.43 4.13
N LEU A 253 15.03 17.32 3.40
CA LEU A 253 15.70 17.22 2.10
C LEU A 253 14.95 18.04 1.03
N SER A 254 15.70 18.78 0.21
CA SER A 254 15.16 19.42 -0.99
C SER A 254 15.02 18.43 -2.16
N TYR A 255 14.34 18.84 -3.23
CA TYR A 255 14.28 18.07 -4.49
C TYR A 255 15.67 17.72 -5.01
N ASN A 256 16.57 18.71 -5.08
CA ASN A 256 17.94 18.51 -5.56
C ASN A 256 18.74 17.61 -4.63
N ASN A 257 18.49 17.67 -3.31
CA ASN A 257 19.14 16.76 -2.39
C ASN A 257 18.79 15.30 -2.67
N ILE A 258 17.52 15.01 -2.96
CA ILE A 258 17.08 13.65 -3.27
C ILE A 258 17.65 13.19 -4.61
N ALA A 259 17.61 14.04 -5.64
CA ALA A 259 18.13 13.71 -6.96
C ALA A 259 19.66 13.44 -6.93
N ASP A 260 20.42 14.29 -6.26
CA ASP A 260 21.88 14.13 -6.14
C ASP A 260 22.24 12.95 -5.22
N ALA A 261 21.45 12.68 -4.17
CA ALA A 261 21.61 11.49 -3.34
C ALA A 261 21.36 10.20 -4.12
N ASP A 262 20.37 10.19 -5.02
CA ASP A 262 20.07 9.03 -5.87
C ASP A 262 21.23 8.76 -6.83
N ALA A 263 21.74 9.81 -7.48
CA ALA A 263 22.92 9.71 -8.34
C ALA A 263 24.16 9.20 -7.59
N ALA A 264 24.41 9.70 -6.38
CA ALA A 264 25.54 9.28 -5.55
C ALA A 264 25.38 7.81 -5.10
N TRP A 265 24.16 7.44 -4.68
CA TRP A 265 23.81 6.12 -4.20
C TRP A 265 23.90 5.05 -5.28
N GLU A 266 23.28 5.28 -6.44
CA GLU A 266 23.35 4.35 -7.57
C GLU A 266 24.78 4.19 -8.08
N CYS A 267 25.57 5.27 -8.11
CA CYS A 267 26.98 5.21 -8.49
C CYS A 267 27.80 4.36 -7.50
N VAL A 268 27.70 4.63 -6.19
CA VAL A 268 28.54 3.96 -5.19
C VAL A 268 28.24 2.46 -5.09
N LYS A 269 26.99 2.07 -5.36
CA LYS A 269 26.54 0.67 -5.40
C LYS A 269 27.18 -0.18 -6.50
N THR A 270 27.72 0.45 -7.55
CA THR A 270 28.39 -0.30 -8.64
C THR A 270 29.73 -0.92 -8.21
N PHE A 271 30.30 -0.47 -7.10
CA PHE A 271 31.60 -0.92 -6.62
C PHE A 271 31.48 -2.02 -5.56
N THR A 272 32.38 -3.00 -5.64
CA THR A 272 32.47 -4.07 -4.63
C THR A 272 33.45 -3.71 -3.51
N GLN A 273 34.53 -3.00 -3.80
CA GLN A 273 35.47 -2.47 -2.81
C GLN A 273 34.85 -1.31 -2.02
N PRO A 274 35.36 -0.97 -0.82
CA PRO A 274 35.00 0.27 -0.13
C PRO A 274 35.14 1.47 -1.07
N ALA A 275 34.05 2.20 -1.26
CA ALA A 275 33.93 3.27 -2.23
C ALA A 275 33.30 4.52 -1.61
N CYS A 276 33.72 5.68 -2.11
CA CYS A 276 33.16 6.98 -1.80
C CYS A 276 32.87 7.73 -3.11
N VAL A 277 31.67 8.27 -3.22
CA VAL A 277 31.20 9.08 -4.36
C VAL A 277 30.76 10.43 -3.82
N ILE A 278 31.22 11.51 -4.45
CA ILE A 278 30.82 12.89 -4.15
C ILE A 278 30.16 13.48 -5.39
N ILE A 279 28.88 13.83 -5.28
CA ILE A 279 28.05 14.42 -6.34
C ILE A 279 27.74 15.88 -6.02
N LYS A 280 27.63 16.71 -7.05
CA LYS A 280 27.00 18.03 -6.98
C LYS A 280 26.29 18.34 -8.28
N HIS A 281 25.01 18.71 -8.21
CA HIS A 281 24.17 19.00 -9.38
C HIS A 281 24.23 17.87 -10.42
N ALA A 282 23.97 16.64 -9.97
CA ALA A 282 24.01 15.39 -10.72
C ALA A 282 25.38 15.02 -11.35
N ASN A 283 26.47 15.73 -11.02
CA ASN A 283 27.79 15.48 -11.58
C ASN A 283 28.78 15.00 -10.51
N PRO A 284 29.64 14.01 -10.82
CA PRO A 284 30.68 13.56 -9.88
C PRO A 284 31.78 14.61 -9.74
N CYS A 285 31.96 15.11 -8.52
CA CYS A 285 33.13 15.89 -8.11
C CYS A 285 34.32 14.98 -7.80
N GLY A 286 34.05 13.74 -7.36
CA GLY A 286 35.07 12.76 -7.04
C GLY A 286 34.48 11.38 -6.81
N VAL A 287 35.19 10.35 -7.28
CA VAL A 287 34.84 8.94 -7.09
C VAL A 287 36.12 8.18 -6.79
N ALA A 288 36.13 7.40 -5.72
CA ALA A 288 37.28 6.57 -5.39
C ALA A 288 36.87 5.25 -4.74
N VAL A 289 37.67 4.22 -5.02
CA VAL A 289 37.71 2.96 -4.29
C VAL A 289 39.03 2.86 -3.52
N ALA A 290 39.00 2.30 -2.31
CA ALA A 290 40.19 2.14 -1.49
C ALA A 290 40.08 0.94 -0.54
N ALA A 291 41.06 0.80 0.37
CA ALA A 291 41.08 -0.26 1.36
C ALA A 291 40.00 -0.10 2.46
N ASP A 292 39.62 1.15 2.76
CA ASP A 292 38.64 1.52 3.78
C ASP A 292 37.90 2.81 3.39
N THR A 293 36.87 3.17 4.16
CA THR A 293 36.01 4.34 3.89
C THR A 293 36.77 5.66 4.02
N LEU A 294 37.72 5.77 4.95
CA LEU A 294 38.50 6.98 5.17
C LEU A 294 39.43 7.27 3.99
N ALA A 295 40.14 6.24 3.51
CA ALA A 295 41.01 6.34 2.35
C ALA A 295 40.21 6.63 1.07
N ALA A 296 39.05 5.99 0.90
CA ALA A 296 38.17 6.25 -0.24
C ALA A 296 37.68 7.70 -0.23
N TYR A 297 37.24 8.21 0.93
CA TYR A 297 36.82 9.61 1.08
C TYR A 297 37.94 10.59 0.73
N LYS A 298 39.14 10.41 1.28
CA LYS A 298 40.28 11.30 1.03
C LYS A 298 40.64 11.36 -0.46
N LEU A 299 40.63 10.22 -1.15
CA LEU A 299 40.91 10.16 -2.59
C LEU A 299 39.79 10.81 -3.42
N ALA A 300 38.53 10.54 -3.10
CA ALA A 300 37.39 11.15 -3.79
C ALA A 300 37.41 12.67 -3.62
N PHE A 301 37.57 13.16 -2.38
CA PHE A 301 37.64 14.59 -2.08
C PHE A 301 38.81 15.29 -2.77
N ALA A 302 39.98 14.65 -2.87
CA ALA A 302 41.16 15.20 -3.53
C ALA A 302 41.00 15.40 -5.05
N THR A 303 39.96 14.83 -5.67
CA THR A 303 39.69 14.97 -7.11
C THR A 303 39.34 16.42 -7.47
N ASP A 304 38.36 17.00 -6.78
CA ASP A 304 37.99 18.41 -6.89
C ASP A 304 37.40 18.92 -5.55
N PRO A 305 38.27 19.40 -4.63
CA PRO A 305 37.83 19.93 -3.34
C PRO A 305 36.91 21.16 -3.45
N THR A 306 37.03 21.92 -4.54
CA THR A 306 36.25 23.15 -4.76
C THR A 306 34.81 22.79 -5.10
N SER A 307 34.62 21.85 -6.03
CA SER A 307 33.29 21.38 -6.39
C SER A 307 32.65 20.57 -5.27
N ALA A 308 33.44 19.82 -4.48
CA ALA A 308 32.93 19.04 -3.35
C ALA A 308 32.30 19.89 -2.22
N PHE A 309 32.50 21.21 -2.19
CA PHE A 309 31.84 22.09 -1.21
C PHE A 309 30.33 22.16 -1.41
N GLY A 310 29.56 21.75 -0.40
CA GLY A 310 28.10 21.62 -0.47
C GLY A 310 27.65 20.44 -1.32
N GLY A 311 28.53 19.47 -1.56
CA GLY A 311 28.20 18.25 -2.28
C GLY A 311 27.38 17.27 -1.45
N ILE A 312 26.98 16.18 -2.11
CA ILE A 312 26.36 15.00 -1.52
C ILE A 312 27.33 13.85 -1.59
N ILE A 313 27.52 13.16 -0.48
CA ILE A 313 28.51 12.09 -0.35
C ILE A 313 27.76 10.78 -0.12
N ALA A 314 28.18 9.71 -0.79
CA ALA A 314 27.66 8.37 -0.57
C ALA A 314 28.80 7.36 -0.37
N PHE A 315 28.57 6.37 0.49
CA PHE A 315 29.46 5.25 0.76
C PHE A 315 28.73 3.93 0.58
N ASN A 316 29.41 2.90 0.06
CA ASN A 316 28.86 1.54 -0.03
C ASN A 316 29.23 0.66 1.19
N ARG A 317 29.69 1.28 2.27
CA ARG A 317 30.06 0.66 3.55
C ARG A 317 29.59 1.53 4.70
N GLU A 318 29.40 0.91 5.86
CA GLU A 318 29.12 1.62 7.10
C GLU A 318 30.28 2.57 7.44
N LEU A 319 29.94 3.76 7.90
CA LEU A 319 30.91 4.79 8.29
C LEU A 319 31.40 4.56 9.72
N ASP A 320 32.72 4.50 9.87
CA ASP A 320 33.35 4.57 11.19
C ASP A 320 33.49 6.01 11.69
N ALA A 321 33.86 6.15 12.97
CA ALA A 321 34.02 7.45 13.62
C ALA A 321 35.12 8.31 12.97
N GLU A 322 36.20 7.70 12.48
CA GLU A 322 37.31 8.41 11.85
C GLU A 322 36.89 9.01 10.50
N THR A 323 36.15 8.24 9.69
CA THR A 323 35.60 8.71 8.42
C THR A 323 34.57 9.81 8.65
N ALA A 324 33.64 9.61 9.60
CA ALA A 324 32.64 10.63 9.94
C ALA A 324 33.30 11.93 10.42
N GLN A 325 34.34 11.84 11.24
CA GLN A 325 35.10 13.01 11.71
C GLN A 325 35.79 13.72 10.55
N ALA A 326 36.36 12.99 9.59
CA ALA A 326 36.99 13.59 8.40
C ALA A 326 35.96 14.34 7.54
N VAL A 327 34.79 13.74 7.29
CA VAL A 327 33.70 14.37 6.53
C VAL A 327 33.17 15.62 7.25
N SER A 328 33.10 15.61 8.58
CA SER A 328 32.59 16.73 9.37
C SER A 328 33.39 18.04 9.21
N GLY A 329 34.63 17.96 8.74
CA GLY A 329 35.45 19.14 8.42
C GLY A 329 35.00 19.90 7.16
N GLN A 330 34.05 19.35 6.40
CA GLN A 330 33.56 19.90 5.15
C GLN A 330 32.09 20.32 5.25
N PHE A 331 31.71 21.37 4.51
CA PHE A 331 30.30 21.66 4.31
C PHE A 331 29.70 20.65 3.31
N VAL A 332 28.77 19.83 3.81
CA VAL A 332 28.09 18.75 3.07
C VAL A 332 26.59 18.94 3.23
N GLU A 333 25.84 18.77 2.14
CA GLU A 333 24.36 18.87 2.17
C GLU A 333 23.71 17.54 2.59
N VAL A 334 24.22 16.40 2.09
CA VAL A 334 23.74 15.04 2.41
C VAL A 334 24.91 14.06 2.48
N LEU A 335 24.83 13.12 3.43
CA LEU A 335 25.76 12.01 3.67
C LEU A 335 24.98 10.71 3.84
#